data_AF-S1RPV4-F1
#
_entry.id   AF-S1RPV4-F1
#
_cell.length_a   1.000
_cell.length_b   1.000
_cell.length_c   1.000
_cell.angle_alpha   90.00
_cell.angle_beta   90.00
_cell.angle_gamma   90.00
#
_symmetry.space_group_name_H-M   'P 1'
#
loop_
_entity.id
_entity.type
_entity.pdbx_description
1 polymer ?
#
loop_
_entity_poly.entity_id
_entity_poly.type
_entity_poly.pdbx_seq_one_letter_code
_entity_poly.pdbx_strand_id
1 'polypeptide(L)'
;MNRPNDMKGIHHVINSGEAKTWYQATKILFDKLDIHVDVEPINGLELARKAKRPRSAVLKVTNSNTPILRDFNQALDEYIYYLQIKLNE
;
A
#
# COMPACT_ATOMS: atom_id res chain seq x y z
N MET A 1 -27.37 -2.32 15.57
CA MET A 1 -26.85 -1.44 16.64
C MET A 1 -25.44 -1.89 16.96
N ASN A 2 -24.42 -1.09 16.64
CA ASN A 2 -23.04 -1.39 16.99
C ASN A 2 -22.85 -1.06 18.48
N ARG A 3 -22.33 -2.01 19.25
CA ARG A 3 -22.08 -1.81 20.68
C ARG A 3 -20.74 -1.08 20.84
N PRO A 4 -20.59 -0.22 21.86
CA PRO A 4 -19.38 0.59 22.09
C PRO A 4 -18.08 -0.21 22.39
N ASN A 5 -18.08 -1.54 22.23
CA ASN A 5 -16.96 -2.46 22.44
C ASN A 5 -16.40 -3.08 21.13
N ASP A 6 -16.94 -2.68 19.99
CA ASP A 6 -16.82 -3.38 18.70
C ASP A 6 -15.46 -3.18 17.97
N MET A 7 -14.59 -2.29 18.50
CA MET A 7 -13.23 -2.03 18.00
C MET A 7 -12.11 -2.67 18.85
N LYS A 8 -12.45 -3.53 19.82
CA LYS A 8 -11.44 -4.22 20.64
C LYS A 8 -10.89 -5.43 19.91
N GLY A 9 -9.57 -5.57 19.88
CA GLY A 9 -8.89 -6.74 19.32
C GLY A 9 -7.75 -6.39 18.37
N ILE A 10 -7.33 -7.36 17.58
CA ILE A 10 -6.31 -7.20 16.54
C ILE A 10 -7.02 -7.04 15.20
N HIS A 11 -6.64 -6.00 14.45
CA HIS A 11 -7.26 -5.64 13.19
C HIS A 11 -6.18 -5.44 12.10
N HIS A 12 -6.45 -5.90 10.89
CA HIS A 12 -5.69 -5.46 9.72
C HIS A 12 -6.24 -4.12 9.26
N VAL A 13 -5.37 -3.15 9.08
CA VAL A 13 -5.71 -1.82 8.55
C VAL A 13 -4.76 -1.56 7.39
N ILE A 14 -5.30 -1.64 6.17
CA ILE A 14 -4.56 -1.45 4.91
C ILE A 14 -5.44 -0.67 3.94
N ASN A 15 -4.84 -0.03 2.95
CA ASN A 15 -5.58 0.52 1.81
C ASN A 15 -6.42 -0.56 1.13
N SER A 16 -7.61 -0.18 0.68
CA SER A 16 -8.43 -1.07 -0.14
C SER A 16 -7.93 -1.10 -1.58
N GLY A 17 -8.56 -1.95 -2.40
CA GLY A 17 -8.20 -2.14 -3.79
C GLY A 17 -7.46 -3.45 -4.04
N GLU A 18 -7.00 -3.61 -5.27
CA GLU A 18 -6.28 -4.80 -5.71
C GLU A 18 -4.85 -4.81 -5.13
N ALA A 19 -4.43 -5.98 -4.62
CA ALA A 19 -3.06 -6.17 -4.15
C ALA A 19 -2.03 -5.94 -5.27
N LYS A 20 -0.98 -5.19 -4.97
CA LYS A 20 0.12 -4.91 -5.91
C LYS A 20 1.40 -5.60 -5.45
N THR A 21 2.16 -6.11 -6.41
CA THR A 21 3.57 -6.45 -6.20
C THR A 21 4.40 -5.17 -6.06
N TRP A 22 5.63 -5.29 -5.54
CA TRP A 22 6.57 -4.15 -5.50
C TRP A 22 6.80 -3.55 -6.88
N TYR A 23 6.98 -4.40 -7.89
CA TYR A 23 7.13 -3.99 -9.28
C TYR A 23 5.96 -3.13 -9.77
N GLN A 24 4.72 -3.61 -9.58
CA GLN A 24 3.52 -2.88 -10.00
C GLN A 24 3.35 -1.56 -9.24
N ALA A 25 3.57 -1.57 -7.91
CA ALA A 25 3.47 -0.36 -7.11
C ALA A 25 4.50 0.71 -7.53
N THR A 26 5.74 0.30 -7.84
CA THR A 26 6.78 1.19 -8.37
C THR A 26 6.41 1.76 -9.73
N LYS A 27 5.90 0.93 -10.66
CA LYS A 27 5.41 1.41 -11.95
C LYS A 27 4.31 2.46 -11.79
N ILE A 28 3.29 2.18 -10.98
CA ILE A 28 2.19 3.12 -10.69
C ILE A 28 2.74 4.45 -10.13
N LEU A 29 3.69 4.39 -9.20
CA LEU A 29 4.32 5.58 -8.63
C LEU A 29 5.04 6.42 -9.69
N PHE A 30 5.87 5.80 -10.52
CA PHE A 30 6.61 6.52 -11.55
C PHE A 30 5.70 7.09 -12.63
N ASP A 31 4.67 6.35 -13.04
CA ASP A 31 3.67 6.84 -13.99
C ASP A 31 2.92 8.06 -13.42
N LYS A 32 2.62 8.09 -12.11
CA LYS A 32 1.99 9.25 -11.43
C LYS A 32 2.91 10.46 -11.28
N LEU A 33 4.22 10.25 -11.21
CA LEU A 33 5.23 11.31 -11.07
C LEU A 33 5.80 11.77 -12.41
N ASP A 34 5.32 11.22 -13.53
CA ASP A 34 5.86 11.45 -14.87
C ASP A 34 7.38 11.16 -14.96
N ILE A 35 7.83 10.11 -14.26
CA ILE A 35 9.23 9.67 -14.27
C ILE A 35 9.40 8.58 -15.34
N HIS A 36 10.11 8.90 -16.41
CA HIS A 36 10.43 7.96 -17.48
C HIS A 36 11.68 7.15 -17.15
N VAL A 37 11.49 6.00 -16.52
CA VAL A 37 12.55 5.02 -16.26
C VAL A 37 12.04 3.61 -16.55
N ASP A 38 12.91 2.79 -17.12
CA ASP A 38 12.61 1.37 -17.35
C ASP A 38 12.65 0.62 -16.02
N VAL A 39 11.51 0.04 -15.64
CA VAL A 39 11.39 -0.81 -14.46
C VAL A 39 11.29 -2.24 -14.94
N GLU A 40 12.21 -3.09 -14.49
CA GLU A 40 12.20 -4.52 -14.81
C GLU A 40 11.77 -5.34 -13.59
N PRO A 41 10.86 -6.31 -13.75
CA PRO A 41 10.51 -7.23 -12.67
C PRO A 41 11.67 -8.20 -12.43
N ILE A 42 11.99 -8.43 -11.15
CA ILE A 42 12.97 -9.43 -10.73
C ILE A 42 12.35 -10.42 -9.76
N ASN A 43 12.99 -11.59 -9.62
CA ASN A 43 12.61 -12.55 -8.60
C ASN A 43 13.19 -12.14 -7.24
N GLY A 44 12.32 -11.74 -6.31
CA GLY A 44 12.73 -11.27 -4.98
C GLY A 44 13.41 -12.33 -4.09
N LEU A 45 13.40 -13.61 -4.48
CA LEU A 45 14.13 -14.70 -3.82
C LEU A 45 15.61 -14.72 -4.17
N GLU A 46 15.99 -14.17 -5.32
CA GLU A 46 17.39 -14.08 -5.79
C GLU A 46 18.15 -12.95 -5.09
N LEU A 47 17.43 -12.04 -4.42
CA LEU A 47 18.02 -10.97 -3.63
C LEU A 47 18.63 -11.52 -2.33
N ALA A 48 19.96 -11.48 -2.25
CA ALA A 48 20.72 -11.82 -1.05
C ALA A 48 20.41 -10.83 0.10
N ARG A 49 19.46 -11.22 0.96
CA ARG A 49 19.02 -10.41 2.11
C ARG A 49 19.11 -11.24 3.38
N LYS A 50 19.60 -10.62 4.46
CA LYS A 50 19.69 -11.27 5.78
C LYS A 50 18.32 -11.71 6.32
N ALA A 51 17.28 -10.94 6.05
CA ALA A 51 15.92 -11.23 6.50
C ALA A 51 15.10 -11.96 5.44
N LYS A 52 14.45 -13.06 5.84
CA LYS A 52 13.45 -13.76 5.02
C LYS A 52 12.21 -12.89 4.86
N ARG A 53 11.70 -12.76 3.63
CA ARG A 53 10.42 -12.08 3.36
C ARG A 53 9.37 -13.10 2.90
N PRO A 54 8.11 -12.97 3.33
CA PRO A 54 7.05 -13.81 2.80
C PRO A 54 6.86 -13.52 1.30
N ARG A 55 6.42 -14.54 0.55
CA ARG A 55 6.08 -14.39 -0.88
C ARG A 55 4.91 -13.42 -1.08
N SER A 56 3.97 -13.42 -0.15
CA SER A 56 2.82 -12.51 -0.14
C SER A 56 2.59 -12.00 1.28
N ALA A 57 2.32 -10.71 1.41
CA ALA A 57 1.90 -10.07 2.65
C ALA A 57 0.54 -9.37 2.49
N VAL A 58 -0.29 -9.88 1.57
CA VAL A 58 -1.65 -9.37 1.36
C VAL A 58 -2.49 -9.67 2.59
N LEU A 59 -3.11 -8.64 3.16
CA LEU A 59 -3.99 -8.75 4.31
C LEU A 59 -5.44 -8.57 3.88
N LYS A 60 -6.36 -9.20 4.61
CA LYS A 60 -7.80 -8.99 4.45
C LYS A 60 -8.33 -8.32 5.71
N VAL A 61 -9.12 -7.27 5.52
CA VAL A 61 -9.93 -6.68 6.60
C VAL A 61 -11.16 -7.57 6.78
N THR A 62 -11.24 -8.28 7.90
CA THR A 62 -12.31 -9.26 8.17
C THR A 62 -13.30 -8.81 9.23
N ASN A 63 -12.91 -7.88 10.09
CA ASN A 63 -13.79 -7.32 11.10
C ASN A 63 -14.59 -6.16 10.48
N SER A 64 -15.92 -6.27 10.47
CA SER A 64 -16.84 -5.28 9.90
C SER A 64 -16.78 -3.91 10.61
N ASN A 65 -16.25 -3.87 11.83
CA ASN A 65 -16.07 -2.64 12.60
C ASN A 65 -14.72 -1.96 12.31
N THR A 66 -13.84 -2.60 11.54
CA THR A 66 -12.61 -1.95 11.06
C THR A 66 -12.94 -1.03 9.90
N PRO A 67 -12.58 0.27 9.98
CA PRO A 67 -12.76 1.18 8.86
C PRO A 67 -12.03 0.67 7.62
N ILE A 68 -12.74 0.62 6.49
CA ILE A 68 -12.12 0.36 5.20
C ILE A 68 -11.40 1.64 4.79
N LEU A 69 -10.08 1.56 4.62
CA LEU A 69 -9.33 2.69 4.11
C LEU A 69 -9.62 2.88 2.61
N ARG A 70 -9.41 4.10 2.12
CA ARG A 70 -9.51 4.45 0.70
C ARG A 70 -8.60 3.59 -0.19
N ASP A 71 -8.95 3.55 -1.48
CA ASP A 71 -8.20 2.78 -2.49
C ASP A 71 -6.72 3.16 -2.50
N PHE A 72 -5.85 2.19 -2.75
CA PHE A 72 -4.41 2.40 -2.83
C PHE A 72 -4.02 3.54 -3.79
N ASN A 73 -4.62 3.62 -4.98
CA ASN A 73 -4.25 4.65 -5.95
C ASN A 73 -4.64 6.04 -5.46
N GLN A 74 -5.83 6.18 -4.88
CA GLN A 74 -6.29 7.43 -4.31
C GLN A 74 -5.41 7.87 -3.13
N ALA A 75 -5.07 6.93 -2.23
CA ALA A 75 -4.17 7.24 -1.11
C ALA A 75 -2.78 7.69 -1.59
N LEU A 76 -2.27 7.08 -2.66
CA LEU A 76 -1.00 7.45 -3.25
C LEU A 76 -1.06 8.85 -3.90
N ASP A 77 -2.13 9.17 -4.61
CA ASP A 77 -2.34 10.50 -5.21
C ASP A 77 -2.35 11.60 -4.14
N GLU A 78 -3.12 11.38 -3.06
CA GLU A 78 -3.17 12.33 -1.95
C GLU A 78 -1.81 12.49 -1.25
N TYR A 79 -1.06 11.39 -1.10
CA TYR A 79 0.28 11.43 -0.52
C TYR A 79 1.26 12.23 -1.37
N ILE A 80 1.26 12.01 -2.69
CA ILE A 80 2.11 12.75 -3.65
C ILE A 80 1.74 14.24 -3.63
N TYR A 81 0.45 14.57 -3.69
CA TYR A 81 -0.01 15.95 -3.62
C TYR A 81 0.42 16.65 -2.33
N TYR A 82 0.27 15.97 -1.19
CA TYR A 82 0.72 16.49 0.11
C TYR A 82 2.23 16.75 0.14
N LEU A 83 3.04 15.84 -0.40
CA LEU A 83 4.49 16.03 -0.49
C LEU A 83 4.86 17.21 -1.38
N GLN A 84 4.19 17.39 -2.52
CA GLN A 84 4.43 18.51 -3.42
C GLN A 84 4.12 19.85 -2.75
N ILE A 85 3.01 19.96 -1.98
CA ILE A 85 2.74 21.16 -1.18
C ILE A 85 3.89 21.42 -0.20
N LYS A 86 4.27 20.39 0.56
CA LYS A 86 5.29 20.52 1.62
C LYS A 86 6.68 20.90 1.10
N LEU A 87 7.02 20.54 -0.14
CA LEU A 87 8.29 20.89 -0.77
C LEU A 87 8.29 22.31 -1.36
N ASN A 88 7.12 22.93 -1.52
CA ASN A 88 6.95 24.27 -2.08
C ASN A 88 6.71 25.35 -1.00
N GLU A 89 6.69 24.97 0.28
CA GLU A 89 6.68 25.85 1.47
C GLU A 89 8.12 26.13 1.93
#